data_AF-A0A6G3SGC4-F1
#
_entry.id   AF-A0A6G3SGC4-F1
#
_cell.length_a   1.000
_cell.length_b   1.000
_cell.length_c   1.000
_cell.angle_alpha   90.00
_cell.angle_beta   90.00
_cell.angle_gamma   90.00
#
_symmetry.space_group_name_H-M   'P 1'
#
loop_
_entity.id
_entity.type
_entity.pdbx_description
1 polymer ?
#
loop_
_entity_poly.entity_id
_entity_poly.type
_entity_poly.pdbx_seq_one_letter_code
_entity_poly.pdbx_strand_id
1 'polypeptide(L)'
;MSASPGARPRADHRERDRTVEEPDSSDAAGRDAAAVEDAAAHLLALLNGEHVTAPDERLAAWRTASAFTALEVTLTELGRSRRRRMQAEISAFGETKSAAEWADDPRFPVTAQILVQRIASGMRVTDALTLPVTRTRKPEERASLQVQFLALLRTGDMEVPDARQRLGIPGSTLASWMRGNPAFKAAVAQAVDDGAARAQRAVLDHIRMGSTLTGAAQRTGVHPRRISTWRREDPAFVRRLEAVLATRGGRRRPG
;
A
#
# COMPACT_ATOMS: atom_id res chain seq x y z
N MET A 1 -72.20 -7.52 -20.61
CA MET A 1 -72.09 -7.58 -19.14
C MET A 1 -70.77 -6.96 -18.75
N SER A 2 -70.76 -5.63 -18.54
CA SER A 2 -69.55 -4.86 -18.23
C SER A 2 -69.58 -4.50 -16.75
N ALA A 3 -68.58 -4.94 -16.00
CA ALA A 3 -68.44 -4.65 -14.58
C ALA A 3 -67.52 -3.43 -14.38
N SER A 4 -68.09 -2.34 -13.86
CA SER A 4 -67.36 -1.17 -13.38
C SER A 4 -66.55 -1.49 -12.12
N PRO A 5 -65.27 -1.10 -12.02
CA PRO A 5 -64.52 -1.19 -10.78
C PRO A 5 -64.78 0.04 -9.90
N GLY A 6 -65.13 -0.23 -8.64
CA GLY A 6 -65.48 0.75 -7.63
C GLY A 6 -64.34 1.68 -7.23
N ALA A 7 -64.68 2.96 -7.13
CA ALA A 7 -63.83 4.02 -6.59
C ALA A 7 -63.59 3.81 -5.08
N ARG A 8 -62.33 3.86 -4.67
CA ARG A 8 -61.92 3.87 -3.25
C ARG A 8 -62.00 5.31 -2.69
N PRO A 9 -62.41 5.49 -1.43
CA PRO A 9 -62.50 6.81 -0.81
C PRO A 9 -61.11 7.40 -0.54
N ARG A 10 -60.95 8.68 -0.87
CA ARG A 10 -59.78 9.51 -0.55
C ARG A 10 -59.68 9.67 0.98
N ALA A 11 -58.55 9.23 1.54
CA ALA A 11 -58.19 9.55 2.92
C ALA A 11 -57.68 10.98 2.97
N ASP A 12 -58.31 11.77 3.83
CA ASP A 12 -58.04 13.17 4.11
C ASP A 12 -56.72 13.28 4.89
N HIS A 13 -55.67 13.79 4.25
CA HIS A 13 -54.38 14.07 4.89
C HIS A 13 -54.44 15.45 5.54
N ARG A 14 -54.78 15.46 6.84
CA ARG A 14 -54.51 16.60 7.71
C ARG A 14 -53.01 16.77 7.89
N GLU A 15 -52.49 17.74 7.15
CA GLU A 15 -51.20 18.39 7.29
C GLU A 15 -51.01 18.83 8.75
N ARG A 16 -50.18 18.08 9.50
CA ARG A 16 -49.68 18.51 10.81
C ARG A 16 -48.35 19.21 10.55
N ASP A 17 -48.44 20.53 10.50
CA ASP A 17 -47.31 21.42 10.56
C ASP A 17 -46.60 21.22 11.92
N ARG A 18 -45.53 20.43 11.90
CA ARG A 18 -44.59 20.29 13.00
C ARG A 18 -43.25 20.80 12.47
N THR A 19 -42.96 22.06 12.77
CA THR A 19 -41.61 22.59 12.82
C THR A 19 -40.82 21.77 13.84
N VAL A 20 -40.11 20.77 13.36
CA VAL A 20 -39.05 20.08 14.10
C VAL A 20 -37.80 20.91 13.87
N GLU A 21 -37.33 21.61 14.90
CA GLU A 21 -35.98 22.18 14.91
C GLU A 21 -35.00 21.02 14.76
N GLU A 22 -34.37 20.90 13.58
CA GLU A 22 -33.26 19.99 13.37
C GLU A 22 -32.10 20.43 14.27
N PRO A 23 -31.63 19.57 15.20
CA PRO A 23 -30.41 19.86 15.93
C PRO A 23 -29.25 19.88 14.93
N ASP A 24 -28.44 20.94 15.00
CA ASP A 24 -27.26 21.18 14.19
C ASP A 24 -26.33 19.94 14.17
N SER A 25 -26.42 19.17 13.08
CA SER A 25 -25.75 17.88 12.88
C SER A 25 -24.23 18.01 12.69
N SER A 26 -23.69 19.24 12.62
CA SER A 26 -22.26 19.47 12.44
C SER A 26 -21.45 19.24 13.73
N ASP A 27 -22.10 19.24 14.89
CA ASP A 27 -21.45 19.21 16.19
C ASP A 27 -21.27 17.80 16.78
N ALA A 28 -22.04 16.82 16.30
CA ALA A 28 -21.99 15.42 16.76
C ALA A 28 -20.79 14.65 16.17
N ALA A 29 -20.48 14.86 14.88
CA ALA A 29 -19.38 14.17 14.20
C ALA A 29 -17.99 14.57 14.73
N GLY A 30 -17.84 15.80 15.24
CA GLY A 30 -16.58 16.28 15.82
C GLY A 30 -16.26 15.68 17.19
N ARG A 31 -17.29 15.40 18.00
CA ARG A 31 -17.12 14.83 19.36
C ARG A 31 -16.69 13.35 19.31
N ASP A 32 -17.19 12.60 18.33
CA ASP A 32 -16.82 11.19 18.16
C ASP A 32 -15.37 11.02 17.67
N ALA A 33 -14.88 11.91 16.81
CA ALA A 33 -13.49 11.86 16.33
C ALA A 33 -12.46 12.15 17.45
N ALA A 34 -12.73 13.17 18.28
CA ALA A 34 -11.86 13.51 19.41
C ALA A 34 -11.82 12.40 20.47
N ALA A 35 -12.96 11.74 20.73
CA ALA A 35 -13.02 10.61 21.66
C ALA A 35 -12.24 9.39 21.17
N VAL A 36 -12.20 9.15 19.85
CA VAL A 36 -11.42 8.07 19.24
C VAL A 36 -9.91 8.36 19.29
N GLU A 37 -9.49 9.61 19.05
CA GLU A 37 -8.07 10.00 19.15
C GLU A 37 -7.55 9.91 20.60
N ASP A 38 -8.32 10.38 21.59
CA ASP A 38 -7.96 10.26 23.01
C ASP A 38 -7.85 8.79 23.45
N ALA A 39 -8.77 7.92 22.99
CA ALA A 39 -8.72 6.49 23.29
C ALA A 39 -7.50 5.79 22.67
N ALA A 40 -7.12 6.19 21.45
CA ALA A 40 -5.94 5.66 20.77
C ALA A 40 -4.63 6.09 21.46
N ALA A 41 -4.54 7.35 21.91
CA ALA A 41 -3.40 7.87 22.65
C ALA A 41 -3.21 7.13 23.99
N HIS A 42 -4.31 6.85 24.69
CA HIS A 42 -4.28 6.12 25.95
C HIS A 42 -3.86 4.65 25.83
N LEU A 43 -4.34 3.95 24.78
CA LEU A 43 -3.90 2.57 24.48
C LEU A 43 -2.41 2.50 24.15
N LEU A 44 -1.86 3.51 23.47
CA LEU A 44 -0.43 3.61 23.18
C LEU A 44 0.40 3.81 24.47
N ALA A 45 -0.06 4.63 25.42
CA ALA A 45 0.61 4.81 26.70
C ALA A 45 0.66 3.51 27.53
N LEU A 46 -0.44 2.75 27.56
CA LEU A 46 -0.50 1.44 28.23
C LEU A 46 0.44 0.40 27.59
N LEU A 47 0.51 0.36 26.25
CA LEU A 47 1.43 -0.53 25.54
C LEU A 47 2.91 -0.18 25.76
N ASN A 48 3.21 1.07 26.08
CA ASN A 48 4.56 1.54 26.37
C ASN A 48 4.97 1.42 27.86
N GLY A 49 4.09 0.89 28.71
CA GLY A 49 4.39 0.65 30.12
C GLY A 49 4.39 1.90 31.02
N GLU A 50 3.74 2.99 30.60
CA GLU A 50 3.60 4.18 31.43
C GLU A 50 2.56 3.96 32.54
N HIS A 51 2.94 4.22 33.80
CA HIS A 51 2.04 4.10 34.95
C HIS A 51 1.17 5.36 35.09
N VAL A 52 -0.14 5.22 34.86
CA VAL A 52 -1.14 6.28 35.06
C VAL A 52 -1.68 6.20 36.50
N THR A 53 -1.70 7.31 37.24
CA THR A 53 -2.09 7.35 38.67
C THR A 53 -3.60 7.19 38.91
N ALA A 54 -3.94 6.63 40.08
CA ALA A 54 -5.15 5.85 40.40
C ALA A 54 -6.58 6.49 40.39
N PRO A 55 -6.85 7.79 40.19
CA PRO A 55 -8.22 8.24 39.87
C PRO A 55 -8.61 7.96 38.41
N ASP A 56 -7.61 7.95 37.53
CA ASP A 56 -7.80 7.74 36.10
C ASP A 56 -8.02 6.27 35.75
N GLU A 57 -7.68 5.30 36.59
CA GLU A 57 -7.86 3.87 36.28
C GLU A 57 -9.33 3.47 36.09
N ARG A 58 -10.27 4.05 36.84
CA ARG A 58 -11.72 3.76 36.67
C ARG A 58 -12.29 4.43 35.43
N LEU A 59 -11.87 5.66 35.13
CA LEU A 59 -12.26 6.39 33.92
C LEU A 59 -11.61 5.79 32.68
N ALA A 60 -10.35 5.36 32.76
CA ALA A 60 -9.62 4.62 31.75
C ALA A 60 -10.20 3.24 31.53
N ALA A 61 -10.51 2.46 32.58
CA ALA A 61 -11.15 1.17 32.45
C ALA A 61 -12.55 1.30 31.84
N TRP A 62 -13.33 2.32 32.22
CA TRP A 62 -14.64 2.58 31.62
C TRP A 62 -14.54 3.07 30.17
N ARG A 63 -13.57 3.94 29.85
CA ARG A 63 -13.28 4.39 28.47
C ARG A 63 -12.74 3.25 27.60
N THR A 64 -11.95 2.35 28.15
CA THR A 64 -11.40 1.18 27.43
C THR A 64 -12.49 0.13 27.21
N ALA A 65 -13.34 -0.12 28.21
CA ALA A 65 -14.51 -0.99 28.05
C ALA A 65 -15.53 -0.42 27.05
N SER A 66 -15.79 0.89 27.08
CA SER A 66 -16.65 1.60 26.12
C SER A 66 -16.05 1.65 24.71
N ALA A 67 -14.75 1.89 24.58
CA ALA A 67 -14.03 1.84 23.30
C ALA A 67 -14.04 0.42 22.72
N PHE A 68 -13.93 -0.61 23.56
CA PHE A 68 -14.04 -2.00 23.14
C PHE A 68 -15.45 -2.34 22.65
N THR A 69 -16.51 -1.86 23.34
CA THR A 69 -17.89 -2.07 22.88
C THR A 69 -18.19 -1.30 21.60
N ALA A 70 -17.67 -0.07 21.46
CA ALA A 70 -17.77 0.69 20.22
C ALA A 70 -17.04 0.00 19.05
N LEU A 71 -15.88 -0.60 19.31
CA LEU A 71 -15.12 -1.43 18.35
C LEU A 71 -15.86 -2.72 17.99
N GLU A 72 -16.45 -3.42 18.94
CA GLU A 72 -17.25 -4.62 18.66
C GLU A 72 -18.52 -4.32 17.87
N VAL A 73 -19.21 -3.22 18.19
CA VAL A 73 -20.39 -2.76 17.45
C VAL A 73 -20.00 -2.35 16.04
N THR A 74 -18.90 -1.62 15.84
CA THR A 74 -18.42 -1.24 14.49
C THR A 74 -17.91 -2.43 13.70
N LEU A 75 -17.19 -3.39 14.30
CA LEU A 75 -16.78 -4.63 13.62
C LEU A 75 -17.99 -5.49 13.25
N THR A 76 -19.01 -5.54 14.10
CA THR A 76 -20.27 -6.24 13.81
C THR A 76 -21.04 -5.57 12.69
N GLU A 77 -21.15 -4.24 12.68
CA GLU A 77 -21.79 -3.47 11.62
C GLU A 77 -21.03 -3.54 10.28
N LEU A 78 -19.69 -3.55 10.31
CA LEU A 78 -18.86 -3.80 9.14
C LEU A 78 -19.08 -5.24 8.62
N GLY A 79 -19.19 -6.22 9.52
CA GLY A 79 -19.51 -7.61 9.18
C GLY A 79 -20.90 -7.76 8.55
N ARG A 80 -21.92 -7.10 9.11
CA ARG A 80 -23.29 -7.06 8.57
C ARG A 80 -23.33 -6.36 7.22
N SER A 81 -22.63 -5.23 7.08
CA SER A 81 -22.49 -4.50 5.81
C SER A 81 -21.83 -5.36 4.73
N ARG A 82 -20.80 -6.14 5.09
CA ARG A 82 -20.14 -7.07 4.15
C ARG A 82 -21.07 -8.20 3.72
N ARG A 83 -21.81 -8.83 4.65
CA ARG A 83 -22.82 -9.85 4.32
C ARG A 83 -23.92 -9.29 3.42
N ARG A 84 -24.47 -8.11 3.74
CA ARG A 84 -25.47 -7.44 2.89
C ARG A 84 -24.95 -7.17 1.48
N ARG A 85 -23.70 -6.73 1.33
CA ARG A 85 -23.08 -6.54 0.01
C ARG A 85 -22.89 -7.87 -0.75
N MET A 86 -22.61 -8.96 -0.06
CA MET A 86 -22.51 -10.30 -0.69
C MET A 86 -23.88 -10.88 -1.06
N GLN A 87 -24.92 -10.52 -0.32
CA GLN A 87 -26.31 -10.92 -0.56
C GLN A 87 -27.05 -9.99 -1.53
N ALA A 88 -26.46 -8.85 -1.90
CA ALA A 88 -27.06 -7.95 -2.87
C ALA A 88 -27.27 -8.68 -4.20
N GLU A 89 -28.47 -8.60 -4.73
CA GLU A 89 -28.82 -9.17 -6.02
C GLU A 89 -28.15 -8.35 -7.13
N ILE A 90 -27.48 -9.05 -8.03
CA ILE A 90 -26.69 -8.50 -9.13
C ILE A 90 -27.27 -9.05 -10.43
N SER A 91 -27.79 -8.17 -11.29
CA SER A 91 -28.33 -8.55 -12.60
C SER A 91 -27.27 -8.45 -13.71
N ALA A 92 -27.03 -9.55 -14.42
CA ALA A 92 -26.15 -9.62 -15.58
C ALA A 92 -26.53 -10.79 -16.50
N PHE A 93 -26.28 -10.65 -17.81
CA PHE A 93 -26.58 -11.69 -18.81
C PHE A 93 -28.05 -12.19 -18.81
N GLY A 94 -28.99 -11.33 -18.38
CA GLY A 94 -30.41 -11.68 -18.25
C GLY A 94 -30.78 -12.49 -17.00
N GLU A 95 -29.82 -12.77 -16.12
CA GLU A 95 -30.03 -13.46 -14.85
C GLU A 95 -29.82 -12.48 -13.68
N THR A 96 -30.52 -12.69 -12.56
CA THR A 96 -30.31 -11.94 -11.30
C THR A 96 -29.89 -12.94 -10.23
N LYS A 97 -28.68 -12.78 -9.69
CA LYS A 97 -28.08 -13.66 -8.68
C LYS A 97 -27.32 -12.86 -7.64
N SER A 98 -27.15 -13.41 -6.45
CA SER A 98 -26.23 -12.87 -5.45
C SER A 98 -24.77 -12.96 -5.93
N ALA A 99 -23.86 -12.21 -5.28
CA ALA A 99 -22.44 -12.27 -5.61
C ALA A 99 -21.82 -13.67 -5.36
N ALA A 100 -22.36 -14.42 -4.40
CA ALA A 100 -21.93 -15.80 -4.11
C ALA A 100 -22.35 -16.76 -5.21
N GLU A 101 -23.62 -16.71 -5.63
CA GLU A 101 -24.13 -17.55 -6.72
C GLU A 101 -23.44 -17.26 -8.06
N TRP A 102 -23.09 -15.99 -8.33
CA TRP A 102 -22.27 -15.65 -9.50
C TRP A 102 -20.84 -16.21 -9.43
N ALA A 103 -20.27 -16.34 -8.23
CA ALA A 103 -18.93 -16.88 -8.03
C ALA A 103 -18.88 -18.41 -8.10
N ASP A 104 -19.98 -19.08 -7.77
CA ASP A 104 -20.14 -20.53 -7.91
C ASP A 104 -20.47 -20.94 -9.36
N ASP A 105 -20.78 -19.98 -10.24
CA ASP A 105 -21.07 -20.22 -11.65
C ASP A 105 -19.78 -20.59 -12.42
N PRO A 106 -19.67 -21.80 -12.99
CA PRO A 106 -18.44 -22.27 -13.63
C PRO A 106 -18.05 -21.48 -14.89
N ARG A 107 -18.95 -20.65 -15.43
CA ARG A 107 -18.70 -19.78 -16.58
C ARG A 107 -17.74 -18.62 -16.24
N PHE A 108 -17.63 -18.23 -14.97
CA PHE A 108 -16.89 -17.03 -14.56
C PHE A 108 -15.78 -17.37 -13.56
N PRO A 109 -14.50 -17.09 -13.86
CA PRO A 109 -13.38 -17.41 -12.98
C PRO A 109 -13.15 -16.30 -11.92
N VAL A 110 -14.21 -15.83 -11.27
CA VAL A 110 -14.16 -14.71 -10.30
C VAL A 110 -14.68 -15.15 -8.94
N THR A 111 -14.05 -14.67 -7.86
CA THR A 111 -14.58 -14.89 -6.51
C THR A 111 -15.59 -13.80 -6.16
N ALA A 112 -16.54 -14.10 -5.27
CA ALA A 112 -17.56 -13.13 -4.84
C ALA A 112 -16.96 -11.83 -4.31
N GLN A 113 -15.83 -11.93 -3.58
CA GLN A 113 -15.11 -10.77 -3.07
C GLN A 113 -14.55 -9.89 -4.19
N ILE A 114 -13.94 -10.49 -5.22
CA ILE A 114 -13.39 -9.75 -6.35
C ILE A 114 -14.52 -9.09 -7.15
N LEU A 115 -15.63 -9.79 -7.35
CA LEU A 115 -16.81 -9.25 -8.02
C LEU A 115 -17.33 -8.00 -7.30
N VAL A 116 -17.57 -8.09 -5.98
CA VAL A 116 -18.01 -6.94 -5.17
C VAL A 116 -17.00 -5.80 -5.22
N GLN A 117 -15.70 -6.10 -5.14
CA GLN A 117 -14.65 -5.07 -5.21
C GLN A 117 -14.64 -4.36 -6.57
N ARG A 118 -14.79 -5.10 -7.67
CA ARG A 118 -14.87 -4.54 -9.03
C ARG A 118 -16.09 -3.65 -9.18
N ILE A 119 -17.27 -4.11 -8.77
CA ILE A 119 -18.51 -3.31 -8.82
C ILE A 119 -18.38 -2.06 -7.94
N ALA A 120 -17.84 -2.18 -6.73
CA ALA A 120 -17.62 -1.04 -5.84
C ALA A 120 -16.62 -0.02 -6.40
N SER A 121 -15.71 -0.44 -7.28
CA SER A 121 -14.82 0.45 -8.02
C SER A 121 -15.45 1.11 -9.25
N GLY A 122 -16.75 0.91 -9.48
CA GLY A 122 -17.50 1.45 -10.62
C GLY A 122 -17.41 0.63 -11.91
N MET A 123 -16.86 -0.59 -11.85
CA MET A 123 -16.81 -1.48 -13.02
C MET A 123 -18.20 -2.01 -13.35
N ARG A 124 -18.56 -2.06 -14.64
CA ARG A 124 -19.82 -2.68 -15.09
C ARG A 124 -19.84 -4.15 -14.70
N VAL A 125 -21.00 -4.65 -14.29
CA VAL A 125 -21.16 -6.03 -13.79
C VAL A 125 -20.71 -7.08 -14.81
N THR A 126 -21.08 -6.91 -16.09
CA THR A 126 -20.68 -7.84 -17.16
C THR A 126 -19.16 -7.94 -17.27
N ASP A 127 -18.48 -6.79 -17.28
CA ASP A 127 -17.03 -6.72 -17.36
C ASP A 127 -16.38 -7.30 -16.10
N ALA A 128 -16.98 -7.03 -14.94
CA ALA A 128 -16.50 -7.53 -13.65
C ALA A 128 -16.56 -9.06 -13.54
N LEU A 129 -17.51 -9.71 -14.22
CA LEU A 129 -17.64 -11.17 -14.30
C LEU A 129 -16.68 -11.78 -15.34
N THR A 130 -16.49 -11.12 -16.49
CA THR A 130 -15.71 -11.69 -17.61
C THR A 130 -14.22 -11.40 -17.54
N LEU A 131 -13.79 -10.33 -16.85
CA LEU A 131 -12.37 -10.01 -16.73
C LEU A 131 -11.64 -11.12 -15.96
N PRO A 132 -10.58 -11.71 -16.51
CA PRO A 132 -9.82 -12.73 -15.79
C PRO A 132 -9.32 -12.17 -14.46
N VAL A 133 -9.42 -12.96 -13.40
CA VAL A 133 -8.77 -12.60 -12.13
C VAL A 133 -7.28 -12.63 -12.39
N THR A 134 -6.65 -11.45 -12.37
CA THR A 134 -5.20 -11.38 -12.23
C THR A 134 -4.89 -12.01 -10.89
N ARG A 135 -4.41 -13.26 -10.91
CA ARG A 135 -4.03 -13.98 -9.70
C ARG A 135 -3.09 -13.07 -8.93
N THR A 136 -3.53 -12.62 -7.75
CA THR A 136 -2.61 -12.06 -6.77
C THR A 136 -1.53 -13.12 -6.59
N ARG A 137 -0.28 -12.77 -6.92
CA ARG A 137 0.85 -13.69 -6.80
C ARG A 137 0.80 -14.33 -5.42
N LYS A 138 1.06 -15.63 -5.35
CA LYS A 138 1.03 -16.34 -4.06
C LYS A 138 1.98 -15.63 -3.08
N PRO A 139 1.71 -15.61 -1.77
CA PRO A 139 2.61 -15.00 -0.79
C PRO A 139 4.07 -15.44 -0.94
N GLU A 140 4.28 -16.72 -1.28
CA GLU A 140 5.59 -17.32 -1.57
C GLU A 140 6.26 -16.72 -2.82
N GLU A 141 5.52 -16.57 -3.92
CA GLU A 141 6.03 -15.93 -5.15
C GLU A 141 6.40 -14.46 -4.89
N ARG A 142 5.57 -13.76 -4.11
CA ARG A 142 5.87 -12.38 -3.68
C ARG A 142 7.16 -12.34 -2.87
N ALA A 143 7.33 -13.19 -1.88
CA ALA A 143 8.54 -13.25 -1.06
C ALA A 143 9.78 -13.56 -1.90
N SER A 144 9.67 -14.52 -2.83
CA SER A 144 10.75 -14.87 -3.77
C SER A 144 11.17 -13.66 -4.62
N LEU A 145 10.22 -12.91 -5.16
CA LEU A 145 10.52 -11.70 -5.95
C LEU A 145 11.15 -10.60 -5.11
N GLN A 146 10.71 -10.44 -3.86
CA GLN A 146 11.31 -9.46 -2.94
C GLN A 146 12.79 -9.80 -2.67
N VAL A 147 13.11 -11.08 -2.45
CA VAL A 147 14.48 -11.55 -2.27
C VAL A 147 15.31 -11.34 -3.54
N GLN A 148 14.79 -11.74 -4.70
CA GLN A 148 15.48 -11.53 -5.99
C GLN A 148 15.71 -10.04 -6.27
N PHE A 149 14.73 -9.20 -5.98
CA PHE A 149 14.83 -7.75 -6.15
C PHE A 149 15.92 -7.15 -5.27
N LEU A 150 15.97 -7.52 -3.99
CA LEU A 150 17.04 -7.08 -3.07
C LEU A 150 18.42 -7.59 -3.51
N ALA A 151 18.52 -8.83 -3.97
CA ALA A 151 19.77 -9.41 -4.47
C ALA A 151 20.29 -8.63 -5.69
N LEU A 152 19.39 -8.28 -6.62
CA LEU A 152 19.72 -7.47 -7.80
C LEU A 152 20.23 -6.08 -7.42
N LEU A 153 19.58 -5.38 -6.49
CA LEU A 153 20.04 -4.06 -6.03
C LEU A 153 21.41 -4.13 -5.35
N ARG A 154 21.62 -5.17 -4.55
CA ARG A 154 22.90 -5.41 -3.86
C ARG A 154 24.08 -5.59 -4.81
N THR A 155 23.88 -6.03 -6.05
CA THR A 155 24.98 -6.10 -7.03
C THR A 155 25.64 -4.74 -7.27
N GLY A 156 24.87 -3.65 -7.15
CA GLY A 156 25.33 -2.30 -7.46
C GLY A 156 25.29 -1.94 -8.94
N ASP A 157 24.89 -2.88 -9.80
CA ASP A 157 24.88 -2.66 -11.26
C ASP A 157 23.55 -2.11 -11.76
N MET A 158 22.48 -2.17 -10.96
CA MET A 158 21.15 -1.72 -11.35
C MET A 158 20.56 -0.73 -10.36
N GLU A 159 19.70 0.13 -10.89
CA GLU A 159 18.83 1.01 -10.11
C GLU A 159 17.48 0.33 -9.83
N VAL A 160 16.72 0.89 -8.89
CA VAL A 160 15.38 0.42 -8.53
C VAL A 160 14.46 0.24 -9.75
N PRO A 161 14.37 1.20 -10.70
CA PRO A 161 13.53 1.04 -11.90
C PRO A 161 13.95 -0.12 -12.80
N ASP A 162 15.25 -0.35 -12.95
CA ASP A 162 15.82 -1.37 -13.84
C ASP A 162 15.65 -2.78 -13.23
N ALA A 163 15.96 -2.93 -11.94
CA ALA A 163 15.74 -4.17 -11.21
C ALA A 163 14.25 -4.58 -11.24
N ARG A 164 13.36 -3.59 -11.13
CA ARG A 164 11.91 -3.77 -11.22
C ARG A 164 11.49 -4.25 -12.60
N GLN A 165 11.96 -3.57 -13.66
CA GLN A 165 11.64 -3.93 -15.05
C GLN A 165 12.15 -5.34 -15.38
N ARG A 166 13.36 -5.68 -14.94
CA ARG A 166 13.98 -7.00 -15.13
C ARG A 166 13.17 -8.13 -14.53
N LEU A 167 12.57 -7.93 -13.35
CA LEU A 167 11.74 -8.93 -12.67
C LEU A 167 10.26 -8.91 -13.10
N GLY A 168 9.88 -8.04 -14.04
CA GLY A 168 8.49 -7.88 -14.46
C GLY A 168 7.58 -7.45 -13.31
N ILE A 169 8.07 -6.59 -12.41
CA ILE A 169 7.30 -6.08 -11.27
C ILE A 169 6.64 -4.76 -11.69
N PRO A 170 5.29 -4.63 -11.64
CA PRO A 170 4.64 -3.35 -11.89
C PRO A 170 5.06 -2.29 -10.85
N GLY A 171 5.19 -1.02 -11.27
CA GLY A 171 5.55 0.07 -10.35
C GLY A 171 4.58 0.21 -9.17
N SER A 172 3.28 0.03 -9.44
CA SER A 172 2.22 0.01 -8.42
C SER A 172 2.38 -1.13 -7.42
N THR A 173 2.81 -2.31 -7.88
CA THR A 173 3.07 -3.48 -7.02
C THR A 173 4.24 -3.22 -6.08
N LEU A 174 5.36 -2.70 -6.58
CA LEU A 174 6.51 -2.36 -5.74
C LEU A 174 6.15 -1.27 -4.72
N ALA A 175 5.45 -0.22 -5.15
CA ALA A 175 4.98 0.85 -4.26
C ALA A 175 4.04 0.31 -3.17
N SER A 176 3.13 -0.60 -3.53
CA SER A 176 2.26 -1.31 -2.57
C SER A 176 3.08 -2.13 -1.57
N TRP A 177 4.09 -2.87 -2.02
CA TRP A 177 4.95 -3.63 -1.11
C TRP A 177 5.70 -2.74 -0.13
N MET A 178 6.25 -1.62 -0.59
CA MET A 178 7.00 -0.70 0.28
C MET A 178 6.09 0.05 1.26
N ARG A 179 4.85 0.38 0.87
CA ARG A 179 3.88 1.00 1.79
C ARG A 179 3.37 0.02 2.85
N GLY A 180 3.08 -1.21 2.46
CA GLY A 180 2.51 -2.23 3.36
C GLY A 180 3.56 -3.01 4.16
N ASN A 181 4.86 -2.76 3.96
CA ASN A 181 5.92 -3.45 4.67
C ASN A 181 7.13 -2.51 4.89
N PRO A 182 7.22 -1.82 6.05
CA PRO A 182 8.30 -0.89 6.33
C PRO A 182 9.67 -1.57 6.41
N ALA A 183 9.74 -2.83 6.88
CA ALA A 183 10.98 -3.60 6.91
C ALA A 183 11.53 -3.87 5.50
N PHE A 184 10.65 -4.20 4.55
CA PHE A 184 11.04 -4.36 3.14
C PHE A 184 11.51 -3.02 2.54
N LYS A 185 10.83 -1.90 2.85
CA LYS A 185 11.27 -0.57 2.41
C LYS A 185 12.67 -0.24 2.93
N ALA A 186 12.94 -0.49 4.21
CA ALA A 186 14.28 -0.31 4.80
C ALA A 186 15.31 -1.23 4.14
N ALA A 187 14.97 -2.49 3.89
CA ALA A 187 15.85 -3.44 3.20
C ALA A 187 16.18 -3.00 1.77
N VAL A 188 15.24 -2.38 1.04
CA VAL A 188 15.48 -1.80 -0.29
C VAL A 188 16.47 -0.64 -0.19
N ALA A 189 16.29 0.29 0.75
CA ALA A 189 17.22 1.39 0.95
C ALA A 189 18.63 0.88 1.27
N GLN A 190 18.75 -0.04 2.23
CA GLN A 190 20.04 -0.65 2.58
C GLN A 190 20.68 -1.37 1.38
N ALA A 191 19.90 -2.11 0.58
CA ALA A 191 20.41 -2.80 -0.59
C ALA A 191 20.94 -1.84 -1.67
N VAL A 192 20.31 -0.68 -1.84
CA VAL A 192 20.76 0.39 -2.75
C VAL A 192 22.10 0.96 -2.26
N ASP A 193 22.21 1.27 -0.96
CA ASP A 193 23.43 1.80 -0.37
C ASP A 193 24.60 0.80 -0.45
N ASP A 194 24.34 -0.47 -0.11
CA ASP A 194 25.32 -1.56 -0.20
C ASP A 194 25.78 -1.78 -1.65
N GLY A 195 24.85 -1.71 -2.60
CA GLY A 195 25.14 -1.82 -4.02
C GLY A 195 26.01 -0.67 -4.51
N ALA A 196 25.64 0.57 -4.17
CA ALA A 196 26.41 1.76 -4.51
C ALA A 196 27.83 1.69 -3.93
N ALA A 197 27.99 1.33 -2.65
CA ALA A 197 29.29 1.21 -2.01
C ALA A 197 30.19 0.15 -2.68
N ARG A 198 29.62 -0.99 -3.08
CA ARG A 198 30.36 -2.03 -3.83
C ARG A 198 30.77 -1.56 -5.22
N ALA A 199 29.85 -0.97 -5.97
CA ALA A 199 30.12 -0.48 -7.32
C ALA A 199 31.18 0.64 -7.31
N GLN A 200 31.12 1.57 -6.36
CA GLN A 200 32.16 2.58 -6.15
C GLN A 200 33.53 1.94 -5.87
N ARG A 201 33.59 0.94 -5.00
CA ARG A 201 34.85 0.24 -4.67
C ARG A 201 35.45 -0.42 -5.91
N ALA A 202 34.64 -1.14 -6.68
CA ALA A 202 35.07 -1.79 -7.91
C ALA A 202 35.62 -0.78 -8.94
N VAL A 203 34.95 0.37 -9.12
CA VAL A 203 35.43 1.44 -10.01
C VAL A 203 36.80 1.97 -9.54
N LEU A 204 36.94 2.26 -8.24
CA LEU A 204 38.19 2.75 -7.68
C LEU A 204 39.33 1.74 -7.83
N ASP A 205 39.05 0.45 -7.64
CA ASP A 205 40.03 -0.63 -7.81
C ASP A 205 40.52 -0.72 -9.27
N HIS A 206 39.63 -0.61 -10.25
CA HIS A 206 40.06 -0.58 -11.66
C HIS A 206 40.91 0.65 -12.00
N ILE A 207 40.66 1.80 -11.38
CA ILE A 207 41.49 3.01 -11.57
C ILE A 207 42.87 2.82 -10.94
N ARG A 208 42.94 2.20 -9.75
CA ARG A 208 44.22 1.80 -9.12
C ARG A 208 45.03 0.88 -10.02
N MET A 209 44.36 -0.04 -10.73
CA MET A 209 44.95 -0.93 -11.73
C MET A 209 45.34 -0.24 -13.05
N GLY A 210 45.20 1.09 -13.16
CA GLY A 210 45.61 1.84 -14.34
C GLY A 210 44.51 2.11 -15.37
N SER A 211 43.25 1.74 -15.10
CA SER A 211 42.12 2.13 -15.96
C SER A 211 41.88 3.64 -15.92
N THR A 212 41.43 4.23 -17.02
CA THR A 212 40.79 5.56 -16.97
C THR A 212 39.45 5.46 -16.24
N LEU A 213 38.86 6.58 -15.82
CA LEU A 213 37.54 6.57 -15.18
C LEU A 213 36.48 5.92 -16.09
N THR A 214 36.48 6.28 -17.39
CA THR A 214 35.60 5.67 -18.40
C THR A 214 35.87 4.17 -18.58
N GLY A 215 37.14 3.76 -18.62
CA GLY A 215 37.51 2.35 -18.75
C GLY A 215 37.15 1.53 -17.51
N ALA A 216 37.23 2.12 -16.32
CA ALA A 216 36.75 1.50 -15.08
C ALA A 216 35.23 1.32 -15.11
N ALA A 217 34.49 2.37 -15.48
CA ALA A 217 33.03 2.34 -15.61
C ALA A 217 32.56 1.22 -16.56
N GLN A 218 33.20 1.11 -17.74
CA GLN A 218 32.88 0.08 -18.72
C GLN A 218 33.16 -1.34 -18.19
N ARG A 219 34.29 -1.55 -17.50
CA ARG A 219 34.65 -2.86 -16.93
C ARG A 219 33.76 -3.29 -15.79
N THR A 220 33.29 -2.35 -14.97
CA THR A 220 32.38 -2.64 -13.85
C THR A 220 30.91 -2.64 -14.26
N GLY A 221 30.57 -2.36 -15.52
CA GLY A 221 29.17 -2.21 -15.94
C GLY A 221 28.45 -1.01 -15.33
N VAL A 222 29.17 -0.10 -14.65
CA VAL A 222 28.58 1.07 -14.00
C VAL A 222 28.34 2.14 -15.05
N HIS A 223 27.09 2.57 -15.20
CA HIS A 223 26.74 3.60 -16.16
C HIS A 223 27.46 4.93 -15.84
N PRO A 224 28.07 5.65 -16.82
CA PRO A 224 28.81 6.89 -16.57
C PRO A 224 28.01 7.96 -15.82
N ARG A 225 26.72 8.09 -16.13
CA ARG A 225 25.79 8.99 -15.42
C ARG A 225 25.78 8.75 -13.90
N ARG A 226 25.89 7.49 -13.46
CA ARG A 226 25.88 7.11 -12.04
C ARG A 226 27.16 7.59 -11.34
N ILE A 227 28.31 7.49 -11.99
CA ILE A 227 29.57 8.05 -11.48
C ILE A 227 29.47 9.57 -11.34
N SER A 228 28.87 10.26 -12.33
CA SER A 228 28.61 11.70 -12.24
C SER A 228 27.70 12.05 -11.06
N THR A 229 26.68 11.24 -10.78
CA THR A 229 25.82 11.39 -9.60
C THR A 229 26.63 11.20 -8.31
N TRP A 230 27.42 10.13 -8.17
CA TRP A 230 28.27 9.93 -6.99
C TRP A 230 29.25 11.08 -6.76
N ARG A 231 29.86 11.63 -7.81
CA ARG A 231 30.76 12.79 -7.66
C ARG A 231 30.05 14.04 -7.14
N ARG A 232 28.75 14.17 -7.38
CA ARG A 232 27.94 15.31 -6.95
C ARG A 232 27.38 15.12 -5.55
N GLU A 233 26.93 13.91 -5.25
CA GLU A 233 26.13 13.61 -4.05
C GLU A 233 26.92 12.91 -2.94
N ASP A 234 28.08 12.31 -3.26
CA ASP A 234 28.94 11.60 -2.29
C ASP A 234 30.35 12.24 -2.23
N PRO A 235 30.55 13.22 -1.31
CA PRO A 235 31.86 13.82 -1.07
C PRO A 235 32.93 12.81 -0.64
N ALA A 236 32.53 11.70 0.00
CA ALA A 236 33.48 10.68 0.41
C ALA A 236 34.01 9.90 -0.78
N PHE A 237 33.17 9.63 -1.79
CA PHE A 237 33.62 9.06 -3.07
C PHE A 237 34.61 9.98 -3.79
N VAL A 238 34.34 11.30 -3.83
CA VAL A 238 35.25 12.28 -4.45
C VAL A 238 36.63 12.24 -3.80
N ARG A 239 36.71 12.30 -2.47
CA ARG A 239 37.98 12.21 -1.74
C ARG A 239 38.73 10.91 -2.03
N ARG A 240 38.01 9.78 -2.05
CA ARG A 240 38.61 8.47 -2.39
C ARG A 240 39.14 8.44 -3.83
N LEU A 241 38.40 9.01 -4.78
CA LEU A 241 38.79 9.09 -6.19
C LEU A 241 40.04 9.96 -6.38
N GLU A 242 40.08 11.14 -5.78
CA GLU A 242 41.23 12.05 -5.83
C GLU A 242 42.47 11.41 -5.24
N ALA A 243 42.35 10.74 -4.09
CA ALA A 243 43.46 10.00 -3.49
C ALA A 243 44.04 8.94 -4.44
N VAL A 244 43.17 8.15 -5.09
CA VAL A 244 43.59 7.13 -6.07
C VAL A 244 44.30 7.76 -7.29
N LEU A 245 43.81 8.91 -7.79
CA LEU A 245 44.41 9.60 -8.92
C LEU A 245 45.77 10.23 -8.56
N ALA A 246 45.91 10.80 -7.37
CA ALA A 246 47.16 11.37 -6.88
C ALA A 246 48.28 10.32 -6.79
N THR A 247 47.98 9.13 -6.27
CA THR A 247 48.94 8.01 -6.21
C THR A 247 49.44 7.61 -7.61
N ARG A 248 48.60 7.75 -8.63
CA ARG A 248 48.96 7.42 -10.01
C ARG A 248 49.79 8.51 -10.69
N GLY A 249 49.51 9.78 -10.41
CA GLY A 249 50.25 10.93 -10.94
C GLY A 249 51.73 10.93 -10.53
N GLY A 250 52.03 10.55 -9.28
CA GLY A 250 53.39 10.47 -8.76
C GLY A 250 54.26 9.35 -9.37
N ARG A 251 53.67 8.40 -10.12
CA ARG A 251 54.41 7.33 -10.82
C ARG A 251 54.84 7.68 -12.24
N ARG A 252 54.60 8.90 -12.74
CA ARG A 252 55.23 9.33 -14.00
C ARG A 252 56.74 9.43 -13.75
N ARG A 253 57.47 8.42 -14.24
CA ARG A 253 58.94 8.33 -14.17
C ARG A 253 59.55 9.66 -14.63
N PRO A 254 60.51 10.24 -13.88
CA PRO A 254 61.35 11.29 -14.43
C PRO A 254 62.07 10.73 -15.65
N GLY A 255 61.94 11.42 -16.78
CA GLY A 255 62.61 11.08 -18.04
C GLY A 255 64.08 11.41 -18.02
#